data_AF-A0A7M2YY15-F1
#
_entry.id   AF-A0A7M2YY15-F1
#
_cell.length_a   1.000
_cell.length_b   1.000
_cell.length_c   1.000
_cell.angle_alpha   90.00
_cell.angle_beta   90.00
_cell.angle_gamma   90.00
#
_symmetry.space_group_name_H-M   'P 1'
#
loop_
_entity.id
_entity.type
_entity.pdbx_description
1 polymer ?
#
loop_
_entity_poly.entity_id
_entity_poly.type
_entity_poly.pdbx_seq_one_letter_code
_entity_poly.pdbx_strand_id
1 'polypeptide(L)'
;MALFSRKPAAPAARDLRRERRALLLLRDERLHELGGLTLEMYRRDRFDESLVVERCAELVAIEARASEIDALLAGARGLRRRGAAICACGAPVLIGARFCPSCGRSLIEEQGAEAESR
;
A
#
# COMPACT_ATOMS: atom_id res chain seq x y z
N MET A 1 -5.86 23.13 25.98
CA MET A 1 -6.08 21.67 26.07
C MET A 1 -6.24 21.10 24.67
N ALA A 2 -5.14 20.75 24.01
CA ALA A 2 -5.20 19.86 22.86
C ALA A 2 -4.98 18.43 23.38
N LEU A 3 -5.44 17.43 22.63
CA LEU A 3 -4.98 16.03 22.56
C LEU A 3 -6.20 15.10 22.45
N PHE A 4 -6.62 14.82 21.22
CA PHE A 4 -6.98 13.49 20.69
C PHE A 4 -7.48 13.70 19.25
N SER A 5 -6.63 14.28 18.39
CA SER A 5 -6.85 14.19 16.95
C SER A 5 -6.59 12.73 16.58
N ARG A 6 -7.64 11.91 16.52
CA ARG A 6 -7.57 10.51 16.07
C ARG A 6 -7.02 10.53 14.64
N LYS A 7 -5.72 10.26 14.51
CA LYS A 7 -5.10 9.98 13.21
C LYS A 7 -5.86 8.78 12.62
N PRO A 8 -6.34 8.86 11.36
CA PRO A 8 -7.04 7.74 10.75
C PRO A 8 -6.18 6.48 10.85
N ALA A 9 -6.83 5.35 11.16
CA ALA A 9 -6.14 4.08 11.31
C ALA A 9 -5.36 3.79 10.03
N ALA A 10 -4.05 3.50 10.17
CA ALA A 10 -3.24 3.10 9.03
C ALA A 10 -3.89 1.87 8.35
N PRO A 11 -3.90 1.81 7.01
CA PRO A 11 -4.50 0.70 6.27
C PRO A 11 -3.82 -0.61 6.65
N ALA A 12 -4.61 -1.68 6.81
CA ALA A 12 -4.06 -2.97 7.20
C ALA A 12 -3.11 -3.51 6.12
N ALA A 13 -2.06 -4.21 6.53
CA ALA A 13 -1.05 -4.72 5.59
C ALA A 13 -1.64 -5.68 4.53
N ARG A 14 -2.78 -6.33 4.83
CA ARG A 14 -3.54 -7.15 3.86
C ARG A 14 -4.17 -6.29 2.77
N ASP A 15 -4.77 -5.16 3.14
CA ASP A 15 -5.42 -4.24 2.21
C ASP A 15 -4.40 -3.58 1.31
N LEU A 16 -3.25 -3.16 1.87
CA LEU A 16 -2.11 -2.67 1.10
C LEU A 16 -1.62 -3.69 0.06
N ARG A 17 -1.47 -4.97 0.42
CA ARG A 17 -1.09 -6.02 -0.54
C ARG A 17 -2.13 -6.22 -1.64
N ARG A 18 -3.42 -6.13 -1.30
CA ARG A 18 -4.51 -6.25 -2.27
C ARG A 18 -4.53 -5.06 -3.23
N GLU A 19 -4.41 -3.85 -2.71
CA GLU A 19 -4.32 -2.61 -3.48
C GLU A 19 -3.12 -2.64 -4.42
N ARG A 20 -1.94 -3.00 -3.92
CA ARG A 20 -0.73 -3.16 -4.76
C ARG A 20 -0.98 -4.12 -5.92
N ARG A 21 -1.60 -5.28 -5.68
CA ARG A 21 -1.86 -6.25 -6.74
C ARG A 21 -2.82 -5.69 -7.79
N ALA A 22 -3.86 -4.97 -7.35
CA ALA A 22 -4.80 -4.31 -8.25
C ALA A 22 -4.12 -3.23 -9.10
N LEU A 23 -3.24 -2.42 -8.50
CA LEU A 23 -2.47 -1.39 -9.21
C LEU A 23 -1.55 -1.98 -10.28
N LEU A 24 -0.88 -3.10 -9.99
CA LEU A 24 -0.02 -3.75 -10.98
C LEU A 24 -0.81 -4.32 -12.17
N LEU A 25 -1.99 -4.89 -11.91
CA LEU A 25 -2.87 -5.35 -12.99
C LEU A 25 -3.37 -4.17 -13.83
N LEU A 26 -3.78 -3.07 -13.18
CA LEU A 26 -4.22 -1.86 -13.86
C LEU A 26 -3.08 -1.24 -14.69
N ARG A 27 -1.86 -1.19 -14.15
CA ARG A 27 -0.68 -0.72 -14.88
C ARG A 27 -0.49 -1.54 -16.15
N ASP A 28 -0.54 -2.87 -16.05
CA ASP A 28 -0.37 -3.74 -17.21
C ASP A 28 -1.45 -3.45 -18.26
N GLU A 29 -2.73 -3.37 -17.86
CA GLU A 29 -3.82 -2.99 -18.76
C GLU A 29 -3.57 -1.64 -19.46
N ARG A 30 -3.21 -0.60 -18.70
CA ARG A 30 -2.93 0.74 -19.24
C ARG A 30 -1.71 0.78 -20.16
N LEU A 31 -0.67 -0.01 -19.90
CA LEU A 31 0.47 -0.15 -20.81
C LEU A 31 0.06 -0.79 -22.13
N HIS A 32 -0.80 -1.81 -22.12
CA HIS A 32 -1.31 -2.42 -23.34
C HIS A 32 -2.21 -1.45 -24.12
N GLU A 33 -3.09 -0.70 -23.44
CA GLU A 33 -3.92 0.33 -24.04
C GLU A 33 -3.08 1.43 -24.71
N LEU A 34 -2.04 1.93 -24.01
CA LEU A 34 -1.12 2.93 -24.55
C LEU A 34 -0.42 2.42 -25.82
N GLY A 35 0.10 1.19 -25.79
CA GLY A 35 0.72 0.58 -26.97
C GLY A 35 -0.23 0.45 -28.15
N GLY A 36 -1.48 0.04 -27.90
CA GLY A 36 -2.53 -0.02 -28.93
C GLY A 36 -2.86 1.36 -29.50
N LEU A 37 -2.97 2.37 -28.65
CA LEU A 37 -3.21 3.75 -29.05
C LEU A 37 -2.08 4.29 -29.93
N THR A 38 -0.82 4.11 -29.51
CA THR A 38 0.35 4.55 -30.27
C THR A 38 0.45 3.83 -31.62
N LEU A 39 0.14 2.54 -31.68
CA LEU A 39 0.08 1.80 -32.94
C LEU A 39 -1.00 2.36 -33.87
N GLU A 40 -2.19 2.67 -33.36
CA GLU A 40 -3.27 3.26 -34.16
C GLU A 40 -2.93 4.68 -34.65
N MET A 41 -2.24 5.49 -33.83
CA MET A 41 -1.73 6.80 -34.24
C MET A 41 -0.73 6.67 -35.39
N TYR A 42 0.21 5.73 -35.30
CA TYR A 42 1.18 5.44 -36.35
C TYR A 42 0.50 4.99 -37.64
N ARG A 43 -0.43 4.03 -37.57
CA ARG A 43 -1.16 3.52 -38.74
C ARG A 43 -1.95 4.59 -39.47
N ARG A 44 -2.37 5.65 -38.77
CA ARG A 44 -3.16 6.77 -39.31
C ARG A 44 -2.32 8.00 -39.65
N ASP A 45 -1.00 7.94 -39.44
CA ASP A 45 -0.05 9.05 -39.60
C ASP A 45 -0.49 10.34 -38.87
N ARG A 46 -1.08 10.17 -37.69
CA ARG A 46 -1.53 11.28 -36.83
C ARG A 46 -1.09 11.02 -35.41
N PHE A 47 0.10 11.52 -35.09
CA PHE A 47 0.67 11.41 -33.76
C PHE A 47 0.24 12.60 -32.91
N ASP A 48 -0.39 12.31 -31.77
CA ASP A 48 -0.74 13.29 -30.76
C ASP A 48 0.12 13.05 -29.52
N GLU A 49 1.21 13.80 -29.43
CA GLU A 49 2.14 13.72 -28.31
C GLU A 49 1.47 14.10 -26.98
N SER A 50 0.53 15.06 -27.00
CA SER A 50 -0.13 15.54 -25.79
C SER A 50 -0.95 14.44 -25.12
N LEU A 51 -1.68 13.66 -25.93
CA LEU A 51 -2.43 12.52 -25.46
C LEU A 51 -1.51 11.41 -24.94
N VAL A 52 -0.37 11.16 -25.58
CA VAL A 52 0.62 10.18 -25.09
C VAL A 52 1.17 10.60 -23.72
N VAL A 53 1.54 11.88 -23.57
CA VAL A 53 2.04 12.42 -22.31
C VAL A 53 1.00 12.29 -21.20
N GLU A 54 -0.26 12.60 -21.47
CA GLU A 54 -1.37 12.44 -20.53
C GLU A 54 -1.49 10.98 -20.04
N ARG A 55 -1.51 10.02 -20.95
CA ARG A 55 -1.60 8.58 -20.61
C ARG A 55 -0.38 8.07 -19.86
N CYS A 56 0.81 8.55 -20.21
CA CYS A 56 2.03 8.25 -19.46
C CYS A 56 1.97 8.81 -18.04
N ALA A 57 1.41 10.01 -17.83
CA ALA A 57 1.25 10.58 -16.50
C ALA A 57 0.32 9.74 -15.60
N GLU A 58 -0.78 9.21 -16.16
CA GLU A 58 -1.66 8.27 -15.45
C GLU A 58 -0.91 7.00 -15.01
N LEU A 59 -0.11 6.42 -15.91
CA LEU A 59 0.73 5.25 -15.62
C LEU A 59 1.75 5.53 -14.52
N VAL A 60 2.47 6.64 -14.61
CA VAL A 60 3.46 7.06 -13.60
C VAL A 60 2.81 7.24 -12.24
N ALA A 61 1.58 7.77 -12.17
CA ALA A 61 0.84 7.90 -10.92
C ALA A 61 0.49 6.53 -10.30
N ILE A 62 0.07 5.56 -11.12
CA ILE A 62 -0.20 4.17 -10.67
C ILE A 62 1.09 3.53 -10.12
N GLU A 63 2.21 3.69 -10.83
CA GLU A 63 3.50 3.16 -10.42
C GLU A 63 4.02 3.80 -9.13
N ALA A 64 3.90 5.12 -9.01
CA ALA A 64 4.25 5.85 -7.79
C ALA A 64 3.46 5.32 -6.59
N ARG A 65 2.15 5.11 -6.75
CA ARG A 65 1.31 4.54 -5.68
C ARG A 65 1.71 3.12 -5.31
N ALA A 66 2.02 2.27 -6.29
CA ALA A 66 2.48 0.91 -6.02
C ALA A 66 3.81 0.91 -5.25
N SER A 67 4.73 1.82 -5.60
CA SER A 67 6.02 2.01 -4.94
C SER A 67 5.88 2.50 -3.49
N GLU A 68 4.97 3.45 -3.23
CA GLU A 68 4.63 3.88 -1.86
C GLU A 68 4.18 2.70 -0.99
N ILE A 69 3.30 1.85 -1.52
CA ILE A 69 2.81 0.68 -0.80
C ILE A 69 3.96 -0.30 -0.50
N ASP A 70 4.87 -0.50 -1.45
CA ASP A 70 6.06 -1.33 -1.25
C ASP A 70 6.95 -0.80 -0.12
N ALA A 71 7.17 0.51 -0.07
CA ALA A 71 7.91 1.15 1.01
C ALA A 71 7.23 0.95 2.39
N LEU A 72 5.91 1.11 2.46
CA LEU A 72 5.13 0.88 3.69
C LEU A 72 5.24 -0.58 4.17
N LEU A 73 5.11 -1.54 3.25
CA LEU A 73 5.21 -2.96 3.56
C LEU A 73 6.65 -3.36 3.97
N ALA A 74 7.67 -2.79 3.33
CA ALA A 74 9.07 -3.02 3.69
C ALA A 74 9.38 -2.48 5.09
N GLY A 75 8.88 -1.29 5.43
CA GLY A 75 9.00 -0.70 6.77
C GLY A 75 8.43 -1.63 7.86
N ALA A 76 7.20 -2.11 7.68
CA ALA A 76 6.57 -3.03 8.63
C ALA A 76 7.38 -4.33 8.82
N ARG A 77 7.97 -4.89 7.76
CA ARG A 77 8.86 -6.07 7.85
C ARG A 77 10.15 -5.76 8.61
N GLY A 78 10.75 -4.59 8.39
CA GLY A 78 11.96 -4.15 9.10
C GLY A 78 11.74 -3.97 10.60
N LEU A 79 10.54 -3.55 11.03
CA LEU A 79 10.19 -3.53 12.45
C LEU A 79 10.03 -4.95 13.03
N ARG A 80 9.36 -5.88 12.32
CA ARG A 80 9.25 -7.28 12.78
C ARG A 80 10.60 -7.96 12.96
N ARG A 81 11.54 -7.78 12.02
CA ARG A 81 12.90 -8.35 12.14
C ARG A 81 13.64 -7.88 13.39
N ARG A 82 13.30 -6.71 13.93
CA ARG A 82 13.88 -6.15 15.16
C ARG A 82 13.13 -6.57 16.43
N GLY A 83 12.24 -7.57 16.34
CA GLY A 83 11.47 -8.08 17.47
C GLY A 83 10.30 -7.19 17.91
N ALA A 84 9.93 -6.17 17.11
CA ALA A 84 8.77 -5.36 17.43
C ALA A 84 7.48 -6.13 17.12
N ALA A 85 6.59 -6.23 18.12
CA ALA A 85 5.23 -6.70 17.91
C ALA A 85 4.51 -5.74 16.94
N ILE A 86 3.82 -6.28 15.93
CA ILE A 86 3.11 -5.48 14.92
C ILE A 86 1.62 -5.84 14.98
N CYS A 87 0.77 -4.86 15.20
CA CYS A 87 -0.68 -5.02 15.17
C CYS A 87 -1.14 -5.49 13.77
N ALA A 88 -2.31 -6.13 13.67
CA ALA A 88 -2.94 -6.46 12.39
C ALA A 88 -3.09 -5.25 11.43
N CYS A 89 -3.21 -4.03 11.97
CA CYS A 89 -3.24 -2.79 11.18
C CYS A 89 -1.85 -2.34 10.65
N GLY A 90 -0.76 -3.02 11.03
CA GLY A 90 0.60 -2.72 10.59
C GLY A 90 1.40 -1.77 11.48
N ALA A 91 0.80 -1.21 12.54
CA ALA A 91 1.52 -0.33 13.47
C ALA A 91 2.37 -1.12 14.48
N PRO A 92 3.56 -0.61 14.85
CA PRO A 92 4.32 -1.18 15.95
C PRO A 92 3.56 -1.03 17.26
N VAL A 93 3.58 -2.11 18.02
CA VAL A 93 2.97 -2.24 19.33
C VAL A 93 4.06 -2.04 20.36
N LEU A 94 3.80 -1.16 21.33
CA LEU A 94 4.67 -1.00 22.49
C LEU A 94 4.53 -2.24 23.39
N ILE A 95 5.63 -2.67 24.00
CA ILE A 95 5.64 -3.78 24.95
C ILE A 95 4.66 -3.44 26.09
N GLY A 96 3.73 -4.35 26.39
CA GLY A 96 2.70 -4.15 27.41
C GLY A 96 1.50 -3.28 26.99
N ALA A 97 1.40 -2.84 25.73
CA ALA A 97 0.24 -2.09 25.26
C ALA A 97 -1.00 -2.99 25.18
N ARG A 98 -2.09 -2.58 25.84
CA ARG A 98 -3.41 -3.24 25.77
C ARG A 98 -4.21 -2.87 24.51
N PHE A 99 -3.93 -1.71 23.92
CA PHE A 99 -4.57 -1.20 22.70
C PHE A 99 -3.51 -0.67 21.74
N CYS A 100 -3.73 -0.83 20.44
CA CYS A 100 -2.83 -0.28 19.41
C CYS A 100 -2.90 1.26 19.41
N PRO A 101 -1.77 1.99 19.53
CA PRO A 101 -1.76 3.45 19.57
C PRO A 101 -2.15 4.10 18.24
N SER A 102 -2.14 3.35 17.13
CA SER A 102 -2.46 3.86 15.80
C SER A 102 -3.90 3.56 15.35
N CYS A 103 -4.53 2.47 15.80
CA CYS A 103 -5.87 2.06 15.33
C CYS A 103 -6.87 1.80 16.46
N GLY A 104 -6.44 1.80 17.72
CA GLY A 104 -7.30 1.60 18.90
C GLY A 104 -7.79 0.16 19.13
N ARG A 105 -7.36 -0.81 18.31
CA ARG A 105 -7.73 -2.23 18.48
C ARG A 105 -7.16 -2.81 19.78
N SER A 106 -7.96 -3.61 20.50
CA SER A 106 -7.52 -4.39 21.67
C SER A 106 -6.50 -5.45 21.24
N LEU A 107 -5.38 -5.55 21.96
CA LEU A 107 -4.27 -6.46 21.68
C LEU A 107 -4.22 -7.67 22.63
N ILE A 108 -5.12 -7.69 23.62
CA ILE A 108 -5.15 -8.65 24.73
C ILE A 108 -5.70 -10.02 24.29
N GLU A 109 -6.41 -10.08 23.15
CA GLU A 109 -6.95 -11.32 22.57
C GLU A 109 -5.91 -12.10 21.75
N GLU A 110 -4.86 -11.44 21.23
CA GLU A 110 -3.84 -12.09 20.38
C GLU A 110 -2.66 -12.66 21.19
N GLN A 111 -2.38 -12.13 22.40
CA GLN A 111 -1.23 -12.55 23.23
C GLN A 111 -1.46 -13.85 24.03
N GLY A 112 -2.71 -14.29 24.18
CA GLY A 112 -3.05 -15.54 24.88
C GLY A 112 -2.70 -16.82 24.10
N ALA A 113 -2.53 -16.74 22.78
CA ALA A 113 -2.27 -17.91 21.93
C ALA A 113 -0.78 -18.26 21.77
N GLU A 114 0.15 -17.32 22.00
CA GLU A 114 1.60 -17.56 21.86
C GLU A 114 2.27 -18.02 23.17
N ALA A 115 1.60 -17.93 24.32
CA ALA A 115 2.16 -18.31 25.62
C ALA A 115 1.94 -19.79 26.01
N GLU A 116 1.11 -20.55 25.27
CA GLU A 116 0.68 -21.92 25.66
C GLU A 116 1.33 -23.04 24.81
N SER A 117 2.34 -22.71 23.99
CA SER A 117 3.11 -23.67 23.18
C SER A 117 4.63 -23.56 23.44
N ARG A 118 5.01 -23.53 24.72
CA ARG A 118 6.42 -23.72 25.11
C ARG A 118 6.54 -24.56 26.37
#